data_AF-A0A075AUZ0-F1
#
_entry.id   AF-A0A075AUZ0-F1
#
_cell.length_a   1.000
_cell.length_b   1.000
_cell.length_c   1.000
_cell.angle_alpha   90.00
_cell.angle_beta   90.00
_cell.angle_gamma   90.00
#
_symmetry.space_group_name_H-M   'P 1'
#
loop_
_entity.id
_entity.type
_entity.pdbx_description
1 polymer ?
#
loop_
_entity_poly.entity_id
_entity_poly.type
_entity_poly.pdbx_seq_one_letter_code
_entity_poly.pdbx_strand_id
1 'polypeptide(L)'
;MQSSLEQIPACQKRPRNLFRKKYVYISLPLNQTSYEVATVDRCVKKFSPDGKYIVAIDKACHSVFIHDVFHYPSEENVVNFTTLFPLKSGIQLTTDSQLICKEFMLFHEHYLILASAVGHSEFVRPPNQNPNSIQMTTLLDDVTFHCINMEDGVETGRLTFPFDLIFLSYQTCVHMFDNMICIVSSQHQLIYIMMIKPDGGLAKVKEIGYTVYEDDNLTFNDTDFNPDILYGIKQKMITFLFRKAYNEGLCSLMRFYNIFDQLRKLVIWRVQFIDKDNLIIKLTLPECIPSRSDSNIGLSLYLFYNHMTATVLQILDHSSHELMALLESHNDIIQNVTPPLSNWSNNKYERQKLKRQREIYSHSKLAKYFIFTIFIK
;
A
#
# COMPACT_ATOMS: atom_id res chain seq x y z
N MET A 1 5.29 69.23 -20.85
CA MET A 1 4.63 67.99 -21.33
C MET A 1 5.59 66.83 -21.16
N GLN A 2 5.44 66.03 -20.11
CA GLN A 2 5.48 64.57 -20.19
C GLN A 2 5.26 64.00 -18.79
N SER A 3 4.40 62.99 -18.80
CA SER A 3 3.75 62.30 -17.69
C SER A 3 4.69 61.46 -16.86
N SER A 4 4.40 61.45 -15.56
CA SER A 4 4.91 60.57 -14.52
C SER A 4 4.85 59.08 -14.88
N LEU A 5 6.01 58.41 -14.77
CA LEU A 5 6.14 56.96 -14.70
C LEU A 5 5.65 56.47 -13.32
N GLU A 6 4.52 55.79 -13.30
CA GLU A 6 4.05 55.03 -12.14
C GLU A 6 4.99 53.85 -11.87
N GLN A 7 5.64 53.87 -10.71
CA GLN A 7 6.38 52.75 -10.16
C GLN A 7 5.38 51.73 -9.60
N ILE A 8 5.43 50.51 -10.14
CA ILE A 8 4.68 49.34 -9.65
C ILE A 8 5.14 49.03 -8.22
N PRO A 9 4.26 49.05 -7.20
CA PRO A 9 4.66 48.76 -5.83
C PRO A 9 4.99 47.29 -5.64
N ALA A 10 6.11 47.04 -4.95
CA ALA A 10 6.61 45.72 -4.59
C ALA A 10 5.55 44.90 -3.83
N CYS A 11 5.30 43.69 -4.33
CA CYS A 11 4.39 42.74 -3.71
C CYS A 11 4.90 42.37 -2.31
N GLN A 12 4.21 42.86 -1.28
CA GLN A 12 4.48 42.53 0.12
C GLN A 12 4.44 41.01 0.31
N LYS A 13 5.51 40.45 0.89
CA LYS A 13 5.63 39.04 1.25
C LYS A 13 4.46 38.63 2.15
N ARG A 14 3.50 37.88 1.60
CA ARG A 14 2.41 37.28 2.37
C ARG A 14 2.95 36.19 3.31
N PRO A 15 2.47 36.10 4.56
CA PRO A 15 2.91 35.07 5.50
C PRO A 15 2.49 33.67 4.99
N ARG A 16 3.45 32.75 4.93
CA ARG A 16 3.31 31.40 4.32
C ARG A 16 2.45 30.39 5.12
N ASN A 17 1.75 30.78 6.17
CA ASN A 17 1.21 29.84 7.16
C ASN A 17 -0.32 29.83 7.38
N LEU A 18 -1.16 30.34 6.46
CA LEU A 18 -2.62 30.40 6.69
C LEU A 18 -3.51 29.39 5.95
N PHE A 19 -2.99 28.50 5.10
CA PHE A 19 -3.83 27.61 4.27
C PHE A 19 -3.77 26.12 4.64
N ARG A 20 -3.67 25.77 5.93
CA ARG A 20 -3.60 24.37 6.38
C ARG A 20 -4.70 23.92 7.34
N LYS A 21 -5.86 24.59 7.33
CA LYS A 21 -7.05 24.12 8.05
C LYS A 21 -8.26 24.13 7.12
N LYS A 22 -9.07 23.07 7.23
CA LYS A 22 -10.33 22.78 6.54
C LYS A 22 -10.16 22.15 5.16
N TYR A 23 -10.21 20.81 5.10
CA TYR A 23 -11.08 20.00 4.24
C TYR A 23 -10.92 18.53 4.69
N VAL A 24 -11.65 18.11 5.73
CA VAL A 24 -11.59 16.70 6.21
C VAL A 24 -12.93 15.96 6.08
N TYR A 25 -14.05 16.64 5.82
CA TYR A 25 -15.34 15.95 5.68
C TYR A 25 -16.19 16.62 4.59
N ILE A 26 -16.21 16.04 3.39
CA ILE A 26 -17.20 16.35 2.36
C ILE A 26 -17.75 14.99 1.89
N SER A 27 -18.72 14.43 2.62
CA SER A 27 -19.70 13.44 2.11
C SER A 27 -20.61 12.82 3.18
N LEU A 28 -20.53 13.21 4.46
CA LEU A 28 -21.60 12.93 5.43
C LEU A 28 -22.44 14.21 5.58
N PRO A 29 -23.79 14.16 5.48
CA PRO A 29 -24.60 15.26 5.96
C PRO A 29 -24.37 15.35 7.47
N LEU A 30 -23.51 16.28 7.87
CA LEU A 30 -23.29 16.60 9.27
C LEU A 30 -24.59 17.22 9.79
N ASN A 31 -25.38 16.45 10.53
CA ASN A 31 -26.59 16.97 11.18
C ASN A 31 -26.22 18.06 12.21
N GLN A 32 -25.02 18.00 12.79
CA GLN A 32 -24.50 18.97 13.73
C GLN A 32 -22.96 18.97 13.69
N THR A 33 -22.32 20.13 13.84
CA THR A 33 -20.86 20.26 13.97
C THR A 33 -20.54 21.07 15.20
N SER A 34 -19.86 20.44 16.17
CA SER A 34 -19.39 21.10 17.39
C SER A 34 -17.93 21.53 17.20
N TYR A 35 -17.61 22.74 17.65
CA TYR A 35 -16.25 23.30 17.61
C TYR A 35 -15.65 23.31 19.02
N GLU A 36 -14.32 23.37 19.12
CA GLU A 36 -13.60 23.56 20.39
C GLU A 36 -13.83 22.46 21.45
N VAL A 37 -14.22 21.27 21.01
CA VAL A 37 -14.31 20.08 21.87
C VAL A 37 -12.95 19.82 22.51
N ALA A 38 -12.89 19.80 23.85
CA ALA A 38 -11.71 19.40 24.58
C ALA A 38 -11.36 17.95 24.21
N THR A 39 -10.18 17.75 23.62
CA THR A 39 -9.71 16.45 23.14
C THR A 39 -8.75 15.81 24.13
N VAL A 40 -8.73 14.48 24.16
CA VAL A 40 -7.76 13.71 24.95
C VAL A 40 -6.38 13.86 24.32
N ASP A 41 -5.31 13.78 25.12
CA ASP A 41 -3.93 13.90 24.64
C ASP A 41 -3.44 12.65 23.87
N ARG A 42 -4.22 12.23 22.87
CA ARG A 42 -4.04 11.02 22.06
C ARG A 42 -4.27 11.35 20.59
N CYS A 43 -3.63 10.57 19.73
CA CYS A 43 -3.82 10.67 18.29
C CYS A 43 -5.04 9.84 17.88
N VAL A 44 -6.20 10.48 17.80
CA VAL A 44 -7.44 9.88 17.27
C VAL A 44 -7.25 9.52 15.80
N LYS A 45 -7.61 8.28 15.41
CA LYS A 45 -7.30 7.72 14.07
C LYS A 45 -8.53 7.51 13.21
N LYS A 46 -9.29 6.45 13.45
CA LYS A 46 -10.38 5.99 12.60
C LYS A 46 -11.52 5.44 13.45
N PHE A 47 -12.74 5.56 12.92
CA PHE A 47 -13.90 4.81 13.38
C PHE A 47 -13.82 3.38 12.86
N SER A 48 -14.36 2.43 13.64
CA SER A 48 -14.62 1.09 13.13
C SER A 48 -15.65 1.15 11.99
N PRO A 49 -15.64 0.20 11.04
CA PRO A 49 -16.57 0.20 9.90
C PRO A 49 -18.05 0.15 10.31
N ASP A 50 -18.36 -0.46 11.46
CA ASP A 50 -19.70 -0.54 12.04
C ASP A 50 -20.09 0.72 12.86
N GLY A 51 -19.17 1.68 13.01
CA GLY A 51 -19.39 2.93 13.72
C GLY A 51 -19.49 2.81 15.24
N LYS A 52 -19.26 1.61 15.82
CA LYS A 52 -19.35 1.39 17.27
C LYS A 52 -18.15 1.89 18.06
N TYR A 53 -16.98 1.92 17.43
CA TYR A 53 -15.71 2.23 18.09
C TYR A 53 -14.96 3.35 17.39
N ILE A 54 -14.17 4.09 18.15
CA ILE A 54 -13.14 4.99 17.63
C ILE A 54 -11.79 4.62 18.24
N VAL A 55 -10.79 4.45 17.39
CA VAL A 55 -9.44 4.03 17.80
C VAL A 55 -8.53 5.25 17.92
N ALA A 56 -7.78 5.31 19.01
CA ALA A 56 -6.74 6.30 19.25
C ALA A 56 -5.41 5.63 19.62
N ILE A 57 -4.29 6.29 19.32
CA ILE A 57 -2.95 5.84 19.69
C ILE A 57 -2.34 6.91 20.60
N ASP A 58 -1.57 6.52 21.62
CA ASP A 58 -0.80 7.49 22.38
C ASP A 58 0.20 8.27 21.51
N LYS A 59 0.71 9.38 22.08
CA LYS A 59 1.75 10.15 21.41
C LYS A 59 3.04 9.37 21.25
N ALA A 60 3.36 8.51 22.23
CA ALA A 60 4.57 7.69 22.27
C ALA A 60 4.56 6.52 21.26
N CYS A 61 3.41 6.20 20.65
CA CYS A 61 3.24 5.08 19.74
C CYS A 61 3.42 3.70 20.39
N HIS A 62 3.10 3.53 21.67
CA HIS A 62 3.21 2.25 22.36
C HIS A 62 1.86 1.62 22.72
N SER A 63 0.84 2.46 22.88
CA SER A 63 -0.46 2.03 23.38
C SER A 63 -1.59 2.46 22.45
N VAL A 64 -2.59 1.58 22.37
CA VAL A 64 -3.81 1.77 21.58
C VAL A 64 -4.98 1.85 22.53
N PHE A 65 -5.90 2.75 22.24
CA PHE A 65 -7.10 3.00 23.03
C PHE A 65 -8.31 2.87 22.15
N ILE A 66 -9.26 2.07 22.60
CA ILE A 66 -10.54 1.85 21.94
C ILE A 66 -11.57 2.58 22.78
N HIS A 67 -12.33 3.46 22.13
CA HIS A 67 -13.40 4.21 22.75
C HIS A 67 -14.73 3.81 22.13
N ASP A 68 -15.76 3.69 22.94
CA ASP A 68 -17.13 3.48 22.45
C ASP A 68 -17.65 4.74 21.77
N VAL A 69 -18.54 4.58 20.79
CA VAL A 69 -19.19 5.70 20.10
C VAL A 69 -20.65 5.75 20.54
N PHE A 70 -20.96 6.71 21.41
CA PHE A 70 -22.36 6.93 21.81
C PHE A 70 -23.10 7.79 20.80
N HIS A 71 -24.29 7.34 20.41
CA HIS A 71 -25.23 8.15 19.63
C HIS A 71 -25.96 9.08 20.60
N TYR A 72 -25.55 10.36 20.59
CA TYR A 72 -26.07 11.53 21.31
C TYR A 72 -27.13 11.32 22.43
N PRO A 73 -26.84 11.72 23.69
CA PRO A 73 -27.89 12.09 24.63
C PRO A 73 -28.48 13.45 24.21
N SER A 74 -29.81 13.56 24.24
CA SER A 74 -30.59 14.57 23.51
C SER A 74 -30.55 16.02 24.03
N GLU A 75 -29.58 16.48 24.84
CA GLU A 75 -29.64 17.82 25.45
C GLU A 75 -28.30 18.59 25.50
N GLU A 76 -28.44 19.92 25.52
CA GLU A 76 -27.50 21.04 25.32
C GLU A 76 -26.29 21.12 26.29
N ASN A 77 -25.68 20.00 26.67
CA ASN A 77 -24.52 19.99 27.55
C ASN A 77 -23.20 20.09 26.78
N VAL A 78 -22.22 20.76 27.39
CA VAL A 78 -20.85 20.91 26.88
C VAL A 78 -20.28 19.54 26.51
N VAL A 79 -20.05 19.37 25.22
CA VAL A 79 -19.66 18.10 24.62
C VAL A 79 -18.14 17.94 24.76
N ASN A 80 -17.70 17.11 25.69
CA ASN A 80 -16.29 16.72 25.82
C ASN A 80 -16.01 15.45 25.02
N PHE A 81 -14.76 15.23 24.60
CA PHE A 81 -14.41 14.01 23.88
C PHE A 81 -14.72 12.75 24.70
N THR A 82 -14.44 12.77 26.01
CA THR A 82 -14.66 11.62 26.89
C THR A 82 -16.13 11.30 27.15
N THR A 83 -17.04 12.27 26.98
CA THR A 83 -18.48 12.04 27.12
C THR A 83 -19.07 11.44 25.86
N LEU A 84 -18.58 11.83 24.68
CA LEU A 84 -18.97 11.23 23.41
C LEU A 84 -18.31 9.87 23.18
N PHE A 85 -17.05 9.77 23.59
CA PHE A 85 -16.15 8.66 23.32
C PHE A 85 -15.51 8.19 24.63
N PRO A 86 -16.27 7.55 25.52
CA PRO A 86 -15.71 7.00 26.74
C PRO A 86 -14.73 5.89 26.41
N LEU A 87 -13.70 5.80 27.24
CA LEU A 87 -12.66 4.79 27.07
C LEU A 87 -13.22 3.42 27.41
N LYS A 88 -13.20 2.51 26.43
CA LYS A 88 -13.55 1.10 26.63
C LYS A 88 -12.35 0.30 27.08
N SER A 89 -11.24 0.40 26.35
CA SER A 89 -10.01 -0.33 26.66
C SER A 89 -8.75 0.41 26.23
N GLY A 90 -7.66 0.17 26.95
CA GLY A 90 -6.33 0.69 26.64
C GLY A 90 -5.33 -0.46 26.70
N ILE A 91 -4.56 -0.63 25.63
CA ILE A 91 -3.73 -1.82 25.38
C ILE A 91 -2.33 -1.34 25.07
N GLN A 92 -1.35 -1.77 25.85
CA GLN A 92 0.05 -1.54 25.53
C GLN A 92 0.56 -2.68 24.65
N LEU A 93 0.87 -2.39 23.39
CA LEU A 93 1.28 -3.40 22.41
C LEU A 93 2.80 -3.55 22.31
N THR A 94 3.52 -2.47 22.57
CA THR A 94 4.97 -2.40 22.37
C THR A 94 5.64 -1.74 23.57
N THR A 95 6.93 -2.02 23.71
CA THR A 95 7.83 -1.41 24.67
C THR A 95 9.11 -0.96 23.97
N ASP A 96 9.93 -0.18 24.68
CA ASP A 96 11.30 0.15 24.28
C ASP A 96 11.37 0.90 22.93
N SER A 97 12.16 0.39 21.98
CA SER A 97 12.38 1.02 20.68
C SER A 97 11.35 0.64 19.61
N GLN A 98 10.44 -0.29 19.90
CA GLN A 98 9.41 -0.72 18.97
C GLN A 98 8.24 0.25 18.99
N LEU A 99 7.86 0.79 17.83
CA LEU A 99 6.84 1.82 17.71
C LEU A 99 5.70 1.38 16.79
N ILE A 100 4.46 1.68 17.18
CA ILE A 100 3.27 1.47 16.37
C ILE A 100 3.25 2.43 15.18
N CYS A 101 3.02 1.89 13.99
CA CYS A 101 2.83 2.66 12.78
C CYS A 101 1.45 3.34 12.79
N LYS A 102 1.47 4.64 13.10
CA LYS A 102 0.29 5.52 13.16
C LYS A 102 -0.52 5.64 11.86
N GLU A 103 0.03 5.20 10.73
CA GLU A 103 -0.59 5.30 9.40
C GLU A 103 -1.23 3.98 8.94
N PHE A 104 -0.94 2.88 9.63
CA PHE A 104 -1.41 1.55 9.29
C PHE A 104 -2.51 1.08 10.25
N MET A 105 -3.70 0.82 9.72
CA MET A 105 -4.84 0.33 10.49
C MET A 105 -5.84 -0.36 9.57
N LEU A 106 -6.12 -1.63 9.83
CA LEU A 106 -7.13 -2.43 9.15
C LEU A 106 -8.18 -2.93 10.15
N PHE A 107 -9.39 -3.17 9.66
CA PHE A 107 -10.51 -3.67 10.45
C PHE A 107 -11.11 -4.88 9.75
N HIS A 108 -11.36 -5.95 10.50
CA HIS A 108 -12.08 -7.12 10.02
C HIS A 108 -13.04 -7.56 11.12
N GLU A 109 -14.34 -7.43 10.88
CA GLU A 109 -15.38 -7.68 11.90
C GLU A 109 -15.09 -6.90 13.21
N HIS A 110 -14.99 -7.59 14.34
CA HIS A 110 -14.62 -7.05 15.65
C HIS A 110 -13.10 -7.00 15.90
N TYR A 111 -12.27 -7.34 14.91
CA TYR A 111 -10.81 -7.29 15.00
C TYR A 111 -10.20 -6.02 14.41
N LEU A 112 -9.22 -5.50 15.14
CA LEU A 112 -8.36 -4.39 14.73
C LEU A 112 -6.96 -4.94 14.45
N ILE A 113 -6.45 -4.68 13.25
CA ILE A 113 -5.09 -5.05 12.86
C ILE A 113 -4.21 -3.80 12.81
N LEU A 114 -3.13 -3.84 13.57
CA LEU A 114 -2.11 -2.80 13.63
C LEU A 114 -0.75 -3.37 13.28
N ALA A 115 0.18 -2.48 12.96
CA ALA A 115 1.55 -2.84 12.71
C ALA A 115 2.48 -1.97 13.54
N SER A 116 3.55 -2.56 14.02
CA SER A 116 4.66 -1.90 14.70
C SER A 116 5.97 -2.29 14.05
N ALA A 117 7.00 -1.48 14.22
CA ALA A 117 8.31 -1.73 13.68
C ALA A 117 9.39 -1.32 14.68
N VAL A 118 10.49 -2.07 14.70
CA VAL A 118 11.73 -1.69 15.35
C VAL A 118 12.86 -1.77 14.33
N GLY A 119 13.57 -0.65 14.15
CA GLY A 119 14.68 -0.58 13.22
C GLY A 119 15.98 -1.05 13.85
N HIS A 120 16.80 -1.76 13.08
CA HIS A 120 18.14 -2.16 13.49
C HIS A 120 19.12 -0.99 13.34
N SER A 121 20.03 -0.83 14.29
CA SER A 121 21.07 0.22 14.25
C SER A 121 22.23 -0.12 13.31
N GLU A 122 22.36 -1.38 12.92
CA GLU A 122 23.45 -1.89 12.09
C GLU A 122 22.92 -2.61 10.85
N PHE A 123 23.74 -2.65 9.79
CA PHE A 123 23.43 -3.42 8.60
C PHE A 123 23.60 -4.92 8.87
N VAL A 124 22.53 -5.56 9.32
CA VAL A 124 22.48 -7.01 9.51
C VAL A 124 22.08 -7.68 8.20
N ARG A 125 22.88 -8.62 7.69
CA ARG A 125 22.46 -9.42 6.53
C ARG A 125 21.34 -10.38 6.99
N PRO A 126 20.16 -10.38 6.33
CA PRO A 126 19.10 -11.29 6.68
C PRO A 126 19.57 -12.73 6.46
N PRO A 127 19.25 -13.67 7.38
CA PRO A 127 19.71 -15.05 7.29
C PRO A 127 19.09 -15.80 6.10
N ASN A 128 17.89 -15.43 5.68
CA ASN A 128 17.09 -16.14 4.68
C ASN A 128 17.05 -15.39 3.34
N GLN A 129 18.22 -15.09 2.76
CA GLN A 129 18.29 -14.48 1.43
C GLN A 129 17.94 -15.50 0.34
N ASN A 130 17.03 -15.11 -0.54
CA ASN A 130 16.77 -15.83 -1.78
C ASN A 130 17.44 -15.09 -2.97
N PRO A 131 17.61 -15.74 -4.14
CA PRO A 131 18.25 -15.12 -5.30
C PRO A 131 17.59 -13.83 -5.82
N ASN A 132 16.31 -13.62 -5.51
CA ASN A 132 15.58 -12.41 -5.91
C ASN A 132 15.68 -11.28 -4.88
N SER A 133 16.27 -11.51 -3.71
CA SER A 133 16.32 -10.54 -2.62
C SER A 133 17.08 -9.28 -3.04
N ILE A 134 16.61 -8.13 -2.61
CA ILE A 134 17.21 -6.85 -2.99
C ILE A 134 18.56 -6.68 -2.27
N GLN A 135 19.58 -6.25 -3.02
CA GLN A 135 20.87 -5.93 -2.44
C GLN A 135 20.74 -4.78 -1.45
N MET A 136 21.27 -4.99 -0.25
CA MET A 136 21.08 -4.13 0.90
C MET A 136 21.54 -2.69 0.63
N THR A 137 20.60 -1.75 0.60
CA THR A 137 20.89 -0.31 0.50
C THR A 137 20.29 0.50 1.65
N THR A 138 19.47 -0.12 2.50
CA THR A 138 18.76 0.51 3.62
C THR A 138 18.81 -0.36 4.87
N LEU A 139 18.61 0.25 6.04
CA LEU A 139 18.37 -0.48 7.28
C LEU A 139 17.03 -1.22 7.19
N LEU A 140 16.96 -2.40 7.80
CA LEU A 140 15.78 -3.26 7.84
C LEU A 140 15.11 -3.14 9.20
N ASP A 141 13.81 -3.43 9.22
CA ASP A 141 12.99 -3.39 10.41
C ASP A 141 12.52 -4.80 10.76
N ASP A 142 12.32 -5.06 12.06
CA ASP A 142 11.48 -6.17 12.49
C ASP A 142 10.05 -5.65 12.58
N VAL A 143 9.23 -6.04 11.61
CA VAL A 143 7.85 -5.56 11.46
C VAL A 143 6.90 -6.56 12.09
N THR A 144 6.11 -6.12 13.05
CA THR A 144 5.13 -6.97 13.75
C THR A 144 3.71 -6.53 13.45
N PHE A 145 2.86 -7.46 13.03
CA PHE A 145 1.42 -7.27 12.91
C PHE A 145 0.72 -7.81 14.16
N HIS A 146 -0.16 -6.99 14.72
CA HIS A 146 -0.93 -7.29 15.92
C HIS A 146 -2.41 -7.36 15.54
N CYS A 147 -3.11 -8.39 16.02
CA CYS A 147 -4.55 -8.55 15.92
C CYS A 147 -5.17 -8.36 17.31
N ILE A 148 -6.17 -7.49 17.41
CA ILE A 148 -6.77 -7.07 18.67
C ILE A 148 -8.27 -7.28 18.57
N ASN A 149 -8.86 -8.01 19.51
CA ASN A 149 -10.31 -8.03 19.69
C ASN A 149 -10.76 -6.69 20.28
N MET A 150 -11.59 -5.95 19.55
CA MET A 150 -12.09 -4.64 19.99
C MET A 150 -13.17 -4.74 21.08
N GLU A 151 -13.83 -5.88 21.22
CA GLU A 151 -14.87 -6.08 22.23
C GLU A 151 -14.28 -6.18 23.63
N ASP A 152 -13.24 -6.98 23.80
CA ASP A 152 -12.59 -7.19 25.10
C ASP A 152 -11.31 -6.36 25.28
N GLY A 153 -10.77 -5.81 24.18
CA GLY A 153 -9.52 -5.06 24.21
C GLY A 153 -8.29 -5.92 24.47
N VAL A 154 -8.22 -7.11 23.87
CA VAL A 154 -7.13 -8.07 24.08
C VAL A 154 -6.42 -8.37 22.76
N GLU A 155 -5.09 -8.46 22.77
CA GLU A 155 -4.30 -8.94 21.63
C GLU A 155 -4.50 -10.46 21.48
N THR A 156 -5.14 -10.86 20.38
CA THR A 156 -5.49 -12.26 20.07
C THR A 156 -4.47 -12.94 19.15
N GLY A 157 -3.70 -12.15 18.40
CA GLY A 157 -2.73 -12.69 17.45
C GLY A 157 -1.56 -11.73 17.20
N ARG A 158 -0.39 -12.31 16.93
CA ARG A 158 0.84 -11.59 16.62
C ARG A 158 1.65 -12.33 15.56
N LEU A 159 2.19 -11.60 14.58
CA LEU A 159 3.12 -12.15 13.59
C LEU A 159 4.25 -11.16 13.29
N THR A 160 5.49 -11.62 13.40
CA THR A 160 6.69 -10.79 13.20
C THR A 160 7.47 -11.23 11.95
N PHE A 161 7.86 -10.25 11.15
CA PHE A 161 8.71 -10.37 9.97
C PHE A 161 10.07 -9.75 10.30
N PRO A 162 11.08 -10.56 10.65
CA PRO A 162 12.39 -10.05 11.01
C PRO A 162 13.20 -9.63 9.78
N PHE A 163 14.02 -8.59 9.92
CA PHE A 163 14.92 -8.09 8.87
C PHE A 163 14.20 -7.91 7.52
N ASP A 164 13.11 -7.15 7.51
CA ASP A 164 12.33 -6.92 6.29
C ASP A 164 12.14 -5.43 5.98
N LEU A 165 11.71 -5.15 4.75
CA LEU A 165 11.31 -3.85 4.26
C LEU A 165 9.84 -3.93 3.82
N ILE A 166 8.93 -3.73 4.78
CA ILE A 166 7.48 -3.69 4.55
C ILE A 166 7.01 -2.25 4.68
N PHE A 167 6.57 -1.64 3.57
CA PHE A 167 6.06 -0.27 3.60
C PHE A 167 4.64 -0.23 4.18
N LEU A 168 4.55 0.06 5.48
CA LEU A 168 3.30 0.19 6.22
C LEU A 168 2.53 1.48 5.89
N SER A 169 3.25 2.55 5.54
CA SER A 169 2.66 3.84 5.16
C SER A 169 1.72 3.70 3.96
N TYR A 170 0.54 4.31 4.06
CA TYR A 170 -0.50 4.34 3.02
C TYR A 170 -1.00 2.97 2.53
N GLN A 171 -0.73 1.88 3.27
CA GLN A 171 -1.18 0.53 2.92
C GLN A 171 -0.75 0.14 1.49
N THR A 172 0.40 0.63 1.03
CA THR A 172 0.85 0.40 -0.35
C THR A 172 1.26 -1.04 -0.57
N CYS A 173 1.87 -1.67 0.44
CA CYS A 173 2.38 -3.03 0.37
C CYS A 173 1.51 -4.05 1.11
N VAL A 174 0.41 -3.61 1.74
CA VAL A 174 -0.48 -4.47 2.50
C VAL A 174 -1.91 -4.21 2.05
N HIS A 175 -2.62 -5.27 1.67
CA HIS A 175 -4.02 -5.20 1.28
C HIS A 175 -4.81 -6.34 1.91
N MET A 176 -6.07 -6.06 2.23
CA MET A 176 -6.96 -7.02 2.87
C MET A 176 -8.20 -7.22 2.01
N PHE A 177 -8.61 -8.47 1.87
CA PHE A 177 -9.84 -8.89 1.23
C PHE A 177 -10.51 -9.92 2.12
N ASP A 178 -11.71 -9.59 2.59
CA ASP A 178 -12.43 -10.39 3.58
C ASP A 178 -11.54 -10.69 4.80
N ASN A 179 -11.24 -11.96 5.09
CA ASN A 179 -10.36 -12.40 6.17
C ASN A 179 -8.91 -12.65 5.74
N MET A 180 -8.56 -12.40 4.48
CA MET A 180 -7.20 -12.58 3.97
C MET A 180 -6.42 -11.28 3.86
N ILE A 181 -5.14 -11.33 4.18
CA ILE A 181 -4.22 -10.20 4.08
C ILE A 181 -3.05 -10.61 3.18
N CYS A 182 -2.76 -9.80 2.17
CA CYS A 182 -1.53 -9.92 1.38
C CYS A 182 -0.52 -8.86 1.81
N ILE A 183 0.74 -9.26 1.99
CA ILE A 183 1.85 -8.39 2.42
C ILE A 183 3.01 -8.56 1.45
N VAL A 184 3.54 -7.46 0.91
CA VAL A 184 4.79 -7.45 0.14
C VAL A 184 5.98 -7.26 1.08
N SER A 185 6.86 -8.25 1.10
CA SER A 185 8.25 -8.09 1.54
C SER A 185 9.07 -7.51 0.40
N SER A 186 9.44 -6.24 0.50
CA SER A 186 10.25 -5.60 -0.54
C SER A 186 11.68 -6.15 -0.49
N GLN A 187 12.21 -6.45 0.70
CA GLN A 187 13.57 -6.95 0.87
C GLN A 187 13.71 -8.36 0.29
N HIS A 188 12.82 -9.27 0.65
CA HIS A 188 12.89 -10.67 0.22
C HIS A 188 12.20 -10.92 -1.13
N GLN A 189 11.52 -9.92 -1.69
CA GLN A 189 10.77 -10.05 -2.95
C GLN A 189 9.74 -11.17 -2.90
N LEU A 190 9.01 -11.22 -1.78
CA LEU A 190 7.96 -12.19 -1.48
C LEU A 190 6.63 -11.48 -1.24
N ILE A 191 5.54 -12.18 -1.56
CA ILE A 191 4.18 -11.84 -1.17
C ILE A 191 3.73 -12.90 -0.17
N TYR A 192 3.45 -12.48 1.06
CA TYR A 192 2.83 -13.33 2.07
C TYR A 192 1.31 -13.21 1.94
N ILE A 193 0.64 -14.36 1.84
CA ILE A 193 -0.81 -14.46 1.99
C ILE A 193 -1.06 -14.99 3.39
N MET A 194 -1.81 -14.23 4.17
CA MET A 194 -2.19 -14.54 5.54
C MET A 194 -3.70 -14.59 5.68
N MET A 195 -4.17 -15.25 6.72
CA MET A 195 -5.57 -15.34 7.07
C MET A 195 -5.75 -14.97 8.55
N ILE A 196 -6.76 -14.14 8.81
CA ILE A 196 -7.30 -13.89 10.14
C ILE A 196 -8.22 -15.06 10.45
N LYS A 197 -7.87 -15.82 11.49
CA LYS A 197 -8.69 -16.93 11.99
C LYS A 197 -9.89 -16.40 12.78
N PRO A 198 -10.97 -17.19 12.93
CA PRO A 198 -12.13 -16.83 13.74
C PRO A 198 -11.82 -16.56 15.22
N ASP A 199 -10.71 -17.07 15.74
CA ASP A 199 -10.23 -16.80 17.11
C ASP A 199 -9.38 -15.52 17.21
N GLY A 200 -9.17 -14.81 16.10
CA GLY A 200 -8.33 -13.63 15.99
C GLY A 200 -6.85 -13.92 15.78
N GLY A 201 -6.46 -15.19 15.61
CA GLY A 201 -5.09 -15.57 15.28
C GLY A 201 -4.70 -15.17 13.85
N LEU A 202 -3.44 -14.79 13.65
CA LEU A 202 -2.87 -14.51 12.32
C LEU A 202 -2.10 -15.75 11.83
N ALA A 203 -2.54 -16.34 10.72
CA ALA A 203 -1.85 -17.49 10.11
C ALA A 203 -1.30 -17.14 8.73
N LYS A 204 -0.03 -17.47 8.49
CA LYS A 204 0.56 -17.47 7.16
C LYS A 204 0.04 -18.68 6.38
N VAL A 205 -0.63 -18.42 5.26
CA VAL A 205 -1.22 -19.45 4.39
C VAL A 205 -0.29 -19.79 3.24
N LYS A 206 0.31 -18.77 2.61
CA LYS A 206 1.13 -18.98 1.41
C LYS A 206 2.23 -17.92 1.27
N GLU A 207 3.31 -18.32 0.62
CA GLU A 207 4.38 -17.43 0.16
C GLU A 207 4.46 -17.49 -1.37
N ILE A 208 4.60 -16.32 -2.00
CA ILE A 208 4.67 -16.22 -3.46
C ILE A 208 5.85 -15.31 -3.82
N GLY A 209 6.84 -15.83 -4.53
CA GLY A 209 7.93 -15.02 -5.06
C GLY A 209 8.96 -15.86 -5.77
N TYR A 210 10.05 -16.21 -5.06
CA TYR A 210 11.07 -17.12 -5.58
C TYR A 210 10.53 -18.54 -5.79
N THR A 211 9.77 -19.04 -4.83
CA THR A 211 8.93 -20.23 -4.96
C THR A 211 7.47 -19.84 -5.12
N VAL A 212 6.70 -20.70 -5.74
CA VAL A 212 5.28 -20.50 -6.06
C VAL A 212 4.42 -21.70 -5.64
N TYR A 213 5.00 -22.90 -5.66
CA TYR A 213 4.41 -24.13 -5.12
C TYR A 213 5.14 -24.54 -3.84
N GLU A 214 4.46 -25.29 -2.97
CA GLU A 214 5.00 -25.70 -1.66
C GLU A 214 6.15 -26.71 -1.80
N ASP A 215 6.10 -27.54 -2.84
CA ASP A 215 7.07 -28.57 -3.19
C ASP A 215 8.26 -28.04 -4.00
N ASP A 216 8.24 -26.78 -4.43
CA ASP A 216 9.36 -26.15 -5.14
C ASP A 216 10.68 -26.30 -4.33
N ASN A 217 10.59 -26.16 -3.01
CA ASN A 217 11.72 -26.31 -2.09
C ASN A 217 12.35 -27.71 -2.09
N LEU A 218 11.65 -28.75 -2.56
CA LEU A 218 12.19 -30.12 -2.65
C LEU A 218 13.15 -30.29 -3.84
N THR A 219 13.08 -29.38 -4.82
CA THR A 219 13.92 -29.43 -6.03
C THR A 219 15.19 -28.59 -5.92
N PHE A 220 15.29 -27.71 -4.91
CA PHE A 220 16.43 -26.84 -4.69
C PHE A 220 17.36 -27.44 -3.65
N ASN A 221 18.57 -27.86 -4.06
CA ASN A 221 19.68 -27.94 -3.13
C ASN A 221 20.25 -26.54 -2.94
N ASP A 222 20.48 -26.11 -1.69
CA ASP A 222 21.01 -24.79 -1.32
C ASP A 222 22.38 -24.46 -1.97
N THR A 223 23.02 -25.41 -2.64
CA THR A 223 24.33 -25.24 -3.31
C THR A 223 24.24 -24.98 -4.81
N ASP A 224 23.08 -25.15 -5.45
CA ASP A 224 22.93 -25.13 -6.91
C ASP A 224 22.38 -23.81 -7.47
N PHE A 225 22.48 -22.73 -6.69
CA PHE A 225 21.92 -21.44 -7.07
C PHE A 225 22.65 -20.82 -8.27
N ASN A 226 21.96 -20.80 -9.41
CA ASN A 226 22.37 -20.03 -10.58
C ASN A 226 21.56 -18.71 -10.67
N PRO A 227 22.20 -17.53 -10.50
CA PRO A 227 21.52 -16.23 -10.63
C PRO A 227 21.02 -15.94 -12.05
N ASP A 228 21.47 -16.71 -13.04
CA ASP A 228 20.99 -16.59 -14.41
C ASP A 228 19.65 -17.27 -14.68
N ILE A 229 19.24 -18.17 -13.80
CA ILE A 229 17.97 -18.86 -13.91
C ILE A 229 16.87 -18.00 -13.28
N LEU A 230 15.75 -17.88 -14.00
CA LEU A 230 14.56 -17.23 -13.50
C LEU A 230 13.72 -18.24 -12.73
N TYR A 231 13.26 -17.84 -11.55
CA TYR A 231 12.44 -18.68 -10.68
C TYR A 231 11.08 -18.05 -10.39
N GLY A 232 10.16 -18.90 -9.95
CA GLY A 232 8.85 -18.54 -9.41
C GLY A 232 8.08 -17.54 -10.26
N ILE A 233 7.68 -16.43 -9.64
CA ILE A 233 6.77 -15.47 -10.27
C ILE A 233 7.42 -14.74 -11.45
N LYS A 234 8.73 -14.45 -11.39
CA LYS A 234 9.46 -13.81 -12.50
C LYS A 234 9.53 -14.74 -13.71
N GLN A 235 9.79 -16.03 -13.49
CA GLN A 235 9.79 -17.04 -14.55
C GLN A 235 8.42 -17.12 -15.23
N LYS A 236 7.34 -17.18 -14.44
CA LYS A 236 5.97 -17.27 -14.96
C LYS A 236 5.60 -16.02 -15.74
N MET A 237 5.94 -14.84 -15.24
CA MET A 237 5.75 -13.55 -15.93
C MET A 237 6.48 -13.51 -17.28
N ILE A 238 7.77 -13.83 -17.29
CA ILE A 238 8.60 -13.76 -18.49
C ILE A 238 8.17 -14.82 -19.51
N THR A 239 7.80 -16.02 -19.07
CA THR A 239 7.26 -17.08 -19.93
C THR A 239 5.96 -16.65 -20.60
N PHE A 240 5.06 -15.98 -19.86
CA PHE A 240 3.83 -15.44 -20.42
C PHE A 240 4.12 -14.41 -21.52
N LEU A 241 5.01 -13.45 -21.25
CA LEU A 241 5.39 -12.43 -22.23
C LEU A 241 6.07 -13.02 -23.46
N PHE A 242 6.95 -14.00 -23.28
CA PHE A 242 7.62 -14.71 -24.37
C PHE A 242 6.61 -15.43 -25.27
N ARG A 243 5.70 -16.22 -24.68
CA ARG A 243 4.68 -16.95 -25.45
C ARG A 243 3.77 -16.00 -26.22
N LYS A 244 3.38 -14.88 -25.62
CA LYS A 244 2.61 -13.85 -26.29
C LYS A 244 3.38 -13.26 -27.49
N ALA A 245 4.62 -12.85 -27.27
CA ALA A 245 5.47 -12.29 -28.33
C ALA A 245 5.76 -13.29 -29.46
N TYR A 246 5.97 -14.57 -29.12
CA TYR A 246 6.20 -15.65 -30.08
C TYR A 246 4.97 -15.86 -31.00
N ASN A 247 3.77 -15.82 -30.44
CA ASN A 247 2.53 -15.99 -31.19
C ASN A 247 2.19 -14.78 -32.08
N GLU A 248 2.60 -13.57 -31.69
CA GLU A 248 2.39 -12.34 -32.48
C GLU A 248 3.36 -12.22 -33.67
N GLY A 249 4.53 -12.86 -33.59
CA GLY A 249 5.50 -12.96 -34.68
C GLY A 249 6.85 -12.29 -34.41
N LEU A 250 7.71 -12.28 -35.44
CA LEU A 250 9.13 -11.94 -35.31
C LEU A 250 9.38 -10.53 -34.74
N CYS A 251 8.58 -9.54 -35.13
CA CYS A 251 8.73 -8.16 -34.64
C CYS A 251 8.49 -8.07 -33.12
N SER A 252 7.44 -8.71 -32.60
CA SER A 252 7.17 -8.76 -31.16
C SER A 252 8.24 -9.54 -30.42
N LEU A 253 8.72 -10.64 -31.01
CA LEU A 253 9.79 -11.45 -30.43
C LEU A 253 11.12 -10.68 -30.31
N MET A 254 11.52 -9.93 -31.35
CA MET A 254 12.71 -9.07 -31.30
C MET A 254 12.58 -7.99 -30.22
N ARG A 255 11.40 -7.39 -30.08
CA ARG A 255 11.12 -6.40 -29.02
C ARG A 255 11.25 -7.01 -27.63
N PHE A 256 10.70 -8.22 -27.43
CA PHE A 256 10.82 -8.95 -26.18
C PHE A 256 12.30 -9.14 -25.80
N TYR A 257 13.15 -9.59 -26.73
CA TYR A 257 14.58 -9.75 -26.47
C TYR A 257 15.28 -8.42 -26.15
N ASN A 258 14.89 -7.31 -26.79
CA ASN A 258 15.45 -5.99 -26.50
C ASN A 258 15.17 -5.50 -25.07
N ILE A 259 14.03 -5.89 -24.47
CA ILE A 259 13.67 -5.49 -23.10
C ILE A 259 13.90 -6.58 -22.05
N PHE A 260 14.35 -7.76 -22.46
CA PHE A 260 14.47 -8.93 -21.60
C PHE A 260 15.28 -8.65 -20.33
N ASP A 261 16.43 -7.98 -20.47
CA ASP A 261 17.29 -7.65 -19.32
C ASP A 261 16.62 -6.65 -18.36
N GLN A 262 15.76 -5.77 -18.86
CA GLN A 262 14.98 -4.87 -18.01
C GLN A 262 13.88 -5.64 -17.28
N LEU A 263 13.20 -6.59 -17.95
CA LEU A 263 12.18 -7.44 -17.34
C LEU A 263 12.74 -8.30 -16.21
N ARG A 264 13.98 -8.82 -16.34
CA ARG A 264 14.66 -9.59 -15.28
C ARG A 264 14.90 -8.76 -14.00
N LYS A 265 15.17 -7.47 -14.17
CA LYS A 265 15.46 -6.52 -13.09
C LYS A 265 14.22 -6.04 -12.34
N LEU A 266 13.02 -6.29 -12.87
CA LEU A 266 11.79 -5.89 -12.19
C LEU A 266 11.66 -6.56 -10.83
N VAL A 267 11.13 -5.80 -9.88
CA VAL A 267 10.90 -6.17 -8.48
C VAL A 267 9.45 -5.92 -8.12
N ILE A 268 8.89 -6.77 -7.28
CA ILE A 268 7.57 -6.64 -6.69
C ILE A 268 7.56 -5.38 -5.84
N TRP A 269 6.62 -4.49 -6.15
CA TRP A 269 6.41 -3.22 -5.46
C TRP A 269 5.17 -3.24 -4.59
N ARG A 270 4.07 -3.74 -5.16
CA ARG A 270 2.76 -3.67 -4.54
C ARG A 270 1.92 -4.87 -4.96
N VAL A 271 1.05 -5.31 -4.06
CA VAL A 271 0.05 -6.34 -4.30
C VAL A 271 -1.32 -5.88 -3.80
N GLN A 272 -2.37 -6.31 -4.48
CA GLN A 272 -3.76 -6.14 -4.09
C GLN A 272 -4.57 -7.37 -4.49
N PHE A 273 -5.56 -7.75 -3.69
CA PHE A 273 -6.59 -8.71 -4.11
C PHE A 273 -7.58 -8.05 -5.06
N ILE A 274 -7.94 -8.76 -6.12
CA ILE A 274 -9.13 -8.49 -6.93
C ILE A 274 -10.34 -9.18 -6.30
N ASP A 275 -10.11 -10.44 -5.93
CA ASP A 275 -11.07 -11.34 -5.31
C ASP A 275 -10.31 -12.34 -4.44
N LYS A 276 -10.98 -13.42 -4.05
CA LYS A 276 -10.42 -14.48 -3.20
C LYS A 276 -9.23 -15.20 -3.83
N ASP A 277 -9.13 -15.31 -5.15
CA ASP A 277 -8.14 -16.16 -5.83
C ASP A 277 -7.13 -15.35 -6.67
N ASN A 278 -7.49 -14.12 -7.05
CA ASN A 278 -6.77 -13.32 -8.02
C ASN A 278 -6.11 -12.08 -7.37
N LEU A 279 -4.85 -11.87 -7.72
CA LEU A 279 -4.00 -10.78 -7.27
C LEU A 279 -3.64 -9.86 -8.44
N ILE A 280 -3.54 -8.56 -8.17
CA ILE A 280 -2.83 -7.59 -9.00
C ILE A 280 -1.49 -7.32 -8.33
N ILE A 281 -0.42 -7.57 -9.07
CA ILE A 281 0.96 -7.35 -8.61
C ILE A 281 1.59 -6.28 -9.49
N LYS A 282 1.96 -5.15 -8.89
CA LYS A 282 2.74 -4.11 -9.56
C LYS A 282 4.22 -4.46 -9.43
N LEU A 283 4.90 -4.59 -10.55
CA LEU A 283 6.35 -4.72 -10.64
C LEU A 283 6.97 -3.45 -11.20
N THR A 284 8.12 -3.06 -10.68
CA THR A 284 8.86 -1.84 -11.08
C THR A 284 10.36 -2.08 -11.03
N LEU A 285 11.16 -1.09 -11.45
CA LEU A 285 12.61 -1.13 -11.28
C LEU A 285 13.00 -0.86 -9.80
N PRO A 286 14.10 -1.46 -9.31
CA PRO A 286 14.50 -1.36 -7.90
C PRO A 286 14.81 0.07 -7.45
N GLU A 287 15.23 0.95 -8.37
CA GLU A 287 15.50 2.37 -8.11
C GLU A 287 14.27 3.13 -7.58
N CYS A 288 13.06 2.66 -7.89
CA CYS A 288 11.83 3.27 -7.39
C CYS A 288 11.59 2.99 -5.90
N ILE A 289 12.17 1.91 -5.35
CA ILE A 289 11.87 1.44 -3.99
C ILE A 289 12.31 2.43 -2.90
N PRO A 290 13.58 2.90 -2.88
CA PRO A 290 14.04 3.84 -1.86
C PRO A 290 13.36 5.20 -1.97
N SER A 291 12.92 5.58 -3.17
CA SER A 291 12.30 6.89 -3.42
C SER A 291 10.94 7.04 -2.74
N ARG A 292 10.30 5.93 -2.32
CA ARG A 292 8.94 5.86 -1.77
C ARG A 292 7.91 6.66 -2.59
N SER A 293 8.23 6.92 -3.86
CA SER A 293 7.44 7.72 -4.75
C SER A 293 6.88 6.79 -5.82
N ASP A 294 5.57 6.82 -6.03
CA ASP A 294 4.95 6.29 -7.24
C ASP A 294 5.28 7.19 -8.46
N SER A 295 6.51 7.71 -8.53
CA SER A 295 6.95 8.42 -9.72
C SER A 295 7.08 7.36 -10.82
N ASN A 296 6.18 7.42 -11.80
CA ASN A 296 6.09 6.54 -12.96
C ASN A 296 7.27 6.74 -13.94
N ILE A 297 8.46 7.02 -13.42
CA ILE A 297 9.68 7.33 -14.17
C ILE A 297 10.39 5.98 -14.38
N GLY A 298 9.78 5.08 -15.16
CA GLY A 298 10.38 3.78 -15.43
C GLY A 298 9.43 2.72 -15.99
N LEU A 299 9.99 1.57 -16.34
CA LEU A 299 9.24 0.37 -16.72
C LEU A 299 8.45 -0.13 -15.49
N SER A 300 7.13 -0.16 -15.60
CA SER A 300 6.26 -0.72 -14.55
C SER A 300 5.14 -1.56 -15.16
N LEU A 301 4.97 -2.77 -14.62
CA LEU A 301 4.01 -3.75 -15.12
C LEU A 301 3.02 -4.12 -14.04
N TYR A 302 1.79 -4.36 -14.45
CA TYR A 302 0.71 -4.90 -13.63
C TYR A 302 0.46 -6.34 -14.07
N LEU A 303 0.75 -7.26 -13.17
CA LEU A 303 0.60 -8.70 -13.34
C LEU A 303 -0.69 -9.15 -12.65
N PHE A 304 -1.63 -9.68 -13.43
CA PHE A 304 -2.85 -10.32 -12.95
C PHE A 304 -2.54 -11.81 -12.75
N TYR A 305 -2.64 -12.28 -11.51
CA TYR A 305 -2.11 -13.57 -11.10
C TYR A 305 -3.10 -14.31 -10.22
N ASN A 306 -3.46 -15.54 -10.62
CA ASN A 306 -4.25 -16.42 -9.78
C ASN A 306 -3.32 -17.18 -8.83
N HIS A 307 -3.42 -16.89 -7.53
CA HIS A 307 -2.48 -17.45 -6.56
C HIS A 307 -2.82 -18.87 -6.11
N MET A 308 -4.04 -19.35 -6.35
CA MET A 308 -4.44 -20.72 -6.06
C MET A 308 -3.85 -21.69 -7.08
N THR A 309 -3.99 -21.39 -8.37
CA THR A 309 -3.49 -22.21 -9.49
C THR A 309 -2.06 -21.83 -9.92
N ALA A 310 -1.55 -20.72 -9.40
CA ALA A 310 -0.26 -20.16 -9.77
C ALA A 310 -0.12 -19.82 -11.26
N THR A 311 -1.16 -19.27 -11.88
CA THR A 311 -1.17 -18.90 -13.29
C THR A 311 -1.18 -17.39 -13.50
N VAL A 312 -0.42 -16.93 -14.49
CA VAL A 312 -0.52 -15.56 -14.99
C VAL A 312 -1.72 -15.45 -15.92
N LEU A 313 -2.66 -14.57 -15.59
CA LEU A 313 -3.86 -14.31 -16.37
C LEU A 313 -3.58 -13.28 -17.47
N GLN A 314 -2.99 -12.15 -17.08
CA GLN A 314 -2.70 -11.03 -17.97
C GLN A 314 -1.55 -10.18 -17.42
N ILE A 315 -0.83 -9.51 -18.32
CA ILE A 315 0.16 -8.50 -17.97
C ILE A 315 -0.19 -7.22 -18.74
N LEU A 316 -0.31 -6.12 -18.00
CA LEU A 316 -0.58 -4.80 -18.53
C LEU A 316 0.56 -3.85 -18.19
N ASP A 317 0.88 -2.95 -19.10
CA ASP A 317 1.76 -1.83 -18.81
C ASP A 317 0.99 -0.69 -18.13
N HIS A 318 1.68 0.12 -17.32
CA HIS A 318 1.12 1.31 -16.67
C HIS A 318 0.51 2.32 -17.65
N SER A 319 0.99 2.36 -18.91
CA SER A 319 0.48 3.26 -19.95
C SER A 319 -0.68 2.66 -20.76
N SER A 320 -1.13 1.44 -20.43
CA SER A 320 -2.20 0.75 -21.15
C SER A 320 -3.55 1.46 -20.98
N HIS A 321 -4.22 1.73 -22.09
CA HIS A 321 -5.61 2.20 -22.11
C HIS A 321 -6.57 1.21 -21.46
N GLU A 322 -6.28 -0.10 -21.53
CA GLU A 322 -7.08 -1.16 -20.92
C GLU A 322 -6.98 -1.13 -19.40
N LEU A 323 -5.77 -0.91 -18.86
CA LEU A 323 -5.59 -0.70 -17.42
C LEU A 323 -6.31 0.56 -16.95
N MET A 324 -6.24 1.64 -17.72
CA MET A 324 -6.97 2.88 -17.42
C MET A 324 -8.49 2.70 -17.45
N ALA A 325 -9.03 1.91 -18.39
CA ALA A 325 -10.44 1.59 -18.44
C ALA A 325 -10.87 0.68 -17.26
N LEU A 326 -10.03 -0.29 -16.87
CA LEU A 326 -10.24 -1.12 -15.68
C LEU A 326 -10.19 -0.29 -14.40
N LEU A 327 -9.23 0.62 -14.28
CA LEU A 327 -9.17 1.59 -13.19
C LEU A 327 -10.43 2.43 -13.15
N GLU A 328 -10.84 3.05 -14.27
CA GLU A 328 -12.02 3.90 -14.36
C GLU A 328 -13.34 3.17 -13.99
N SER A 329 -13.46 1.88 -14.33
CA SER A 329 -14.65 1.07 -14.06
C SER A 329 -14.67 0.40 -12.67
N HIS A 330 -13.52 0.00 -12.14
CA HIS A 330 -13.40 -0.80 -10.90
C HIS A 330 -12.58 -0.07 -9.83
N ASN A 331 -12.74 1.24 -9.76
CA ASN A 331 -11.98 2.14 -8.91
C ASN A 331 -11.98 1.81 -7.41
N ASP A 332 -13.01 1.12 -6.92
CA ASP A 332 -13.10 0.69 -5.52
C ASP A 332 -12.16 -0.50 -5.22
N ILE A 333 -11.84 -1.32 -6.22
CA ILE A 333 -11.02 -2.54 -6.08
C ILE A 333 -9.52 -2.20 -6.06
N ILE A 334 -9.09 -1.24 -6.89
CA ILE A 334 -7.67 -0.92 -7.08
C ILE A 334 -7.18 0.18 -6.10
N GLN A 335 -8.09 0.87 -5.40
CA GLN A 335 -7.76 1.94 -4.45
C GLN A 335 -8.23 1.68 -3.01
N ASN A 336 -7.93 0.51 -2.45
CA ASN A 336 -7.83 0.39 -0.99
C ASN A 336 -6.55 1.07 -0.45
N VAL A 337 -6.29 2.30 -0.90
CA VAL A 337 -5.51 3.30 -0.19
C VAL A 337 -6.52 4.10 0.62
N THR A 338 -6.71 3.75 1.90
CA THR A 338 -7.10 4.80 2.84
C THR A 338 -5.80 5.36 3.42
N PRO A 339 -5.53 6.69 3.41
CA PRO A 339 -6.40 7.68 4.08
C PRO A 339 -6.39 9.13 3.48
N PRO A 340 -7.19 10.11 3.99
CA PRO A 340 -8.43 10.05 4.77
C PRO A 340 -9.65 10.47 3.91
N LEU A 341 -10.83 9.90 4.20
CA LEU A 341 -12.17 10.51 4.00
C LEU A 341 -12.56 11.10 2.62
N SER A 342 -11.77 10.90 1.56
CA SER A 342 -12.11 11.39 0.22
C SER A 342 -11.42 10.57 -0.88
N ASN A 343 -12.20 9.70 -1.54
CA ASN A 343 -11.78 8.98 -2.74
C ASN A 343 -11.62 9.95 -3.93
N TRP A 344 -10.94 9.53 -5.01
CA TRP A 344 -10.83 10.25 -6.30
C TRP A 344 -12.19 10.58 -6.92
N SER A 345 -13.25 9.83 -6.59
CA SER A 345 -14.62 10.16 -6.96
C SER A 345 -15.12 11.44 -6.27
N ASN A 346 -14.63 11.76 -5.08
CA ASN A 346 -15.08 12.91 -4.27
C ASN A 346 -14.02 14.02 -4.13
N ASN A 347 -12.78 13.83 -4.61
CA ASN A 347 -11.71 14.81 -4.52
C ASN A 347 -11.35 15.45 -5.87
N LYS A 348 -11.72 16.74 -6.03
CA LYS A 348 -11.48 17.54 -7.26
C LYS A 348 -9.99 17.70 -7.59
N TYR A 349 -9.10 17.70 -6.59
CA TYR A 349 -7.66 17.87 -6.78
C TYR A 349 -7.01 16.61 -7.38
N GLU A 350 -7.34 15.43 -6.85
CA GLU A 350 -6.85 14.15 -7.39
C GLU A 350 -7.40 13.87 -8.80
N ARG A 351 -8.67 14.23 -9.08
CA ARG A 351 -9.22 14.21 -10.45
C ARG A 351 -8.43 15.11 -11.41
N GLN A 352 -8.05 16.31 -10.97
CA GLN A 352 -7.25 17.22 -11.80
C GLN A 352 -5.83 16.71 -12.01
N LYS A 353 -5.24 16.01 -11.03
CA LYS A 353 -3.92 15.37 -11.16
C LYS A 353 -3.95 14.23 -12.18
N LEU A 354 -4.98 13.37 -12.16
CA LEU A 354 -5.21 12.32 -13.15
C LEU A 354 -5.49 12.86 -14.55
N LYS A 355 -6.32 13.91 -14.68
CA LYS A 355 -6.55 14.59 -15.97
C LYS A 355 -5.27 15.18 -16.53
N ARG A 356 -4.47 15.85 -15.69
CA ARG A 356 -3.15 16.36 -16.07
C ARG A 356 -2.20 15.24 -16.46
N GLN A 357 -2.18 14.12 -15.74
CA GLN A 357 -1.40 12.94 -16.13
C GLN A 357 -1.84 12.41 -17.49
N ARG A 358 -3.15 12.25 -17.74
CA ARG A 358 -3.70 11.83 -19.04
C ARG A 358 -3.28 12.76 -20.18
N GLU A 359 -3.28 14.08 -19.94
CA GLU A 359 -2.80 15.09 -20.90
C GLU A 359 -1.27 15.01 -21.10
N ILE A 360 -0.50 14.83 -20.03
CA ILE A 360 0.96 14.66 -20.11
C ILE A 360 1.32 13.41 -20.92
N TYR A 361 0.61 12.31 -20.72
CA TYR A 361 0.82 11.05 -21.46
C TYR A 361 0.34 11.13 -22.92
N SER A 362 -0.73 11.85 -23.21
CA SER A 362 -1.19 12.05 -24.59
C SER A 362 -0.24 12.94 -25.42
N HIS A 363 0.46 13.87 -24.74
CA HIS A 363 1.40 14.82 -25.35
C HIS A 363 2.88 14.38 -25.29
N SER A 364 3.25 13.43 -24.44
CA SER A 364 4.61 12.87 -24.37
C SER A 364 4.93 12.06 -25.63
N LYS A 365 5.76 12.62 -26.52
CA LYS A 365 6.29 11.91 -27.69
C LYS A 365 7.17 10.72 -27.30
N LEU A 366 7.85 10.74 -26.16
CA LEU A 366 8.75 9.65 -25.72
C LEU A 366 8.01 8.42 -25.18
N ALA A 367 6.86 8.61 -24.50
CA ALA A 367 6.03 7.50 -24.03
C ALA A 367 5.37 6.72 -25.18
N LYS A 368 5.09 7.40 -26.31
CA LYS A 368 4.51 6.78 -27.51
C LYS A 368 5.43 5.79 -28.22
N TYR A 369 6.75 5.90 -28.05
CA TYR A 369 7.71 5.08 -28.82
C TYR A 369 8.34 3.94 -28.02
N PHE A 370 8.36 3.98 -26.68
CA PHE A 370 9.15 3.01 -25.90
C PHE A 370 8.35 1.81 -25.38
N ILE A 371 7.05 1.96 -25.09
CA ILE A 371 6.22 0.87 -24.54
C ILE A 371 4.89 0.68 -25.28
N PHE A 372 4.37 1.73 -25.92
CA PHE A 372 3.09 1.70 -26.64
C PHE A 372 3.03 0.67 -27.78
N THR A 373 4.18 0.23 -28.30
CA THR A 373 4.27 -0.79 -29.36
C THR A 373 4.49 -2.22 -28.83
N ILE A 374 4.55 -2.42 -27.51
CA ILE A 374 4.65 -3.77 -26.91
C ILE A 374 3.27 -4.40 -26.73
N PHE A 375 2.20 -3.59 -26.62
CA PHE A 375 0.89 -4.11 -26.23
C PHE A 375 -0.27 -3.88 -27.20
N ILE A 376 -0.22 -2.89 -28.12
CA ILE A 376 -1.20 -2.79 -29.22
C ILE A 376 -0.54 -2.18 -30.47
N LYS A 377 -0.07 -3.04 -31.38
CA LYS A 377 -0.63 -3.17 -32.73
C LYS A 377 -0.18 -4.46 -33.36
#